data_AF-A0A5E5AFL3-F1
#
_entry.id   AF-A0A5E5AFL3-F1
#
_cell.length_a   1.000
_cell.length_b   1.000
_cell.length_c   1.000
_cell.angle_alpha   90.00
_cell.angle_beta   90.00
_cell.angle_gamma   90.00
#
_symmetry.space_group_name_H-M   'P 1'
#
loop_
_entity.id
_entity.type
_entity.pdbx_description
1 polymer ?
#
loop_
_entity_poly.entity_id
_entity_poly.type
_entity_poly.pdbx_seq_one_letter_code
_entity_poly.pdbx_strand_id
1 'polypeptide(L)'
;MVRRPTPPPKRRALTTLELRAIWKRAPSPEVRELLWEIHRLHGVLVGCRGEMEIVRTAWREEVGGWLFGIEAMRSRLLSEPCVAKAGYDHKRHAIAQPEPGTARQGAPASGPEKE
;
A
#
# COMPACT_ATOMS: atom_id res chain seq x y z
N MET A 1 42.37 13.17 9.43
CA MET A 1 41.02 13.60 9.87
C MET A 1 39.97 12.90 9.03
N VAL A 2 39.19 11.99 9.61
CA VAL A 2 38.08 11.32 8.91
C VAL A 2 36.85 12.25 9.00
N ARG A 3 36.35 12.73 7.85
CA ARG A 3 35.07 13.47 7.82
C ARG A 3 33.96 12.52 8.25
N ARG A 4 33.30 12.79 9.38
CA ARG A 4 32.05 12.10 9.73
C ARG A 4 31.03 12.39 8.62
N PRO A 5 30.34 11.37 8.08
CA PRO A 5 29.27 11.60 7.13
C PRO A 5 28.14 12.35 7.84
N THR A 6 27.74 13.49 7.28
CA THR A 6 26.61 14.27 7.76
C THR A 6 25.36 13.38 7.66
N PRO A 7 24.57 13.21 8.73
CA PRO A 7 23.36 12.42 8.65
C PRO A 7 22.44 13.02 7.58
N PRO A 8 21.83 12.19 6.71
CA PRO A 8 20.97 12.70 5.67
C PRO A 8 19.84 13.51 6.32
N PRO A 9 19.43 14.64 5.71
CA PRO A 9 18.35 15.45 6.25
C PRO A 9 17.13 14.55 6.43
N LYS A 10 16.50 14.63 7.61
CA LYS A 10 15.24 13.92 7.88
C LYS A 10 14.24 14.32 6.81
N ARG A 11 13.98 13.41 5.88
CA ARG A 11 13.03 13.63 4.79
C ARG A 11 11.63 13.66 5.41
N ARG A 12 11.05 14.85 5.53
CA ARG A 12 9.64 15.03 5.89
C ARG A 12 8.82 14.94 4.62
N ALA A 13 7.67 14.27 4.66
CA ALA A 13 6.74 14.33 3.53
C ALA A 13 6.30 15.77 3.26
N LEU A 14 6.27 16.09 1.98
CA LEU A 14 5.76 17.35 1.50
C LEU A 14 4.24 17.38 1.63
N THR A 15 3.73 18.47 2.16
CA THR A 15 2.31 18.80 2.15
C THR A 15 1.85 19.16 0.74
N THR A 16 0.55 19.06 0.48
CA THR A 16 -0.05 19.52 -0.78
C THR A 16 0.28 21.00 -1.06
N LEU A 17 0.39 21.83 -0.03
CA LEU A 17 0.82 23.23 -0.13
C LEU A 17 2.26 23.36 -0.62
N GLU A 18 3.18 22.57 -0.05
CA GLU A 18 4.58 22.57 -0.48
C GLU A 18 4.74 22.05 -1.91
N LEU A 19 4.00 21.01 -2.30
CA LEU A 19 3.98 20.52 -3.69
C LEU A 19 3.45 21.58 -4.67
N ARG A 20 2.39 22.31 -4.30
CA ARG A 20 1.90 23.46 -5.10
C ARG A 20 2.92 24.59 -5.18
N ALA A 21 3.65 24.85 -4.09
CA ALA A 21 4.69 25.87 -4.09
C ALA A 21 5.87 25.48 -5.01
N ILE A 22 6.24 24.19 -5.05
CA ILE A 22 7.24 23.66 -6.00
C ILE A 22 6.78 23.88 -7.43
N TRP A 23 5.52 23.52 -7.76
CA TRP A 23 4.95 23.77 -9.08
C TRP A 23 4.99 25.25 -9.46
N LYS A 24 4.55 26.15 -8.57
CA LYS A 24 4.56 27.60 -8.81
C LYS A 24 5.97 28.15 -9.07
N ARG A 25 7.00 27.59 -8.41
CA ARG A 25 8.38 28.04 -8.53
C ARG A 25 9.06 27.52 -9.80
N ALA A 26 8.72 26.32 -10.25
CA ALA A 26 9.35 25.67 -11.39
C ALA A 26 8.32 24.85 -12.19
N PRO A 27 7.46 25.49 -13.00
CA PRO A 27 6.51 24.79 -13.83
C PRO A 27 7.22 24.25 -15.08
N SER A 28 7.70 23.01 -15.00
CA SER A 28 8.22 22.28 -16.16
C SER A 28 7.43 20.98 -16.38
N PRO A 29 7.42 20.44 -17.61
CA PRO A 29 6.78 19.14 -17.89
C PRO A 29 7.31 18.04 -16.97
N GLU A 30 8.61 17.99 -16.73
CA GLU A 30 9.26 16.99 -15.87
C GLU A 30 8.78 17.10 -14.42
N VAL A 31 8.67 18.33 -13.89
CA VAL A 31 8.14 18.56 -12.54
C VAL A 31 6.69 18.11 -12.45
N ARG A 32 5.89 18.35 -13.50
CA ARG A 32 4.49 17.90 -13.54
C ARG A 32 4.39 16.37 -13.50
N GLU A 33 5.17 15.67 -14.32
CA GLU A 33 5.16 14.20 -14.35
C GLU A 33 5.63 13.62 -13.01
N LEU A 34 6.65 14.21 -12.38
CA LEU A 34 7.11 13.80 -11.05
C LEU A 34 6.04 14.03 -9.97
N LEU A 35 5.36 15.18 -9.98
CA LEU A 35 4.27 15.46 -9.04
C LEU A 35 3.09 14.49 -9.23
N TRP A 36 2.78 14.13 -10.48
CA TRP A 36 1.76 13.14 -10.79
C TRP A 36 2.16 11.75 -10.29
N GLU A 37 3.39 11.31 -10.52
CA GLU A 37 3.86 10.00 -10.07
C GLU A 37 3.88 9.89 -8.55
N ILE A 38 4.30 10.96 -7.84
CA ILE A 38 4.19 11.04 -6.37
C ILE A 38 2.74 10.89 -5.93
N HIS A 39 1.81 11.59 -6.57
CA HIS A 39 0.39 11.48 -6.26
C HIS A 39 -0.15 10.06 -6.49
N ARG A 40 0.19 9.44 -7.62
CA ARG A 40 -0.19 8.06 -7.97
C ARG A 40 0.33 7.07 -6.93
N LEU A 41 1.62 7.14 -6.57
CA LEU A 41 2.23 6.27 -5.57
C LEU A 41 1.64 6.45 -4.17
N HIS A 42 1.30 7.67 -3.78
CA HIS A 42 0.55 7.90 -2.53
C HIS A 42 -0.80 7.16 -2.54
N GLY A 43 -1.52 7.18 -3.66
CA GLY A 43 -2.76 6.42 -3.82
C GLY A 43 -2.55 4.92 -3.66
N VAL A 44 -1.51 4.36 -4.29
CA VAL A 44 -1.13 2.95 -4.16
C VAL A 44 -0.85 2.57 -2.71
N LEU A 45 -0.02 3.35 -2.00
CA LEU A 45 0.31 3.07 -0.59
C LEU A 45 -0.91 3.09 0.33
N VAL A 46 -1.84 4.03 0.10
CA VAL A 46 -3.11 4.08 0.84
C VAL A 46 -3.98 2.86 0.53
N GLY A 47 -4.04 2.43 -0.72
CA GLY A 47 -4.73 1.21 -1.15
C GLY A 47 -4.16 -0.05 -0.48
N CYS A 48 -2.84 -0.23 -0.53
CA CYS A 48 -2.16 -1.37 0.10
C CYS A 48 -2.39 -1.41 1.62
N ARG A 49 -2.46 -0.25 2.30
CA ARG A 49 -2.85 -0.23 3.71
C ARG A 49 -4.24 -0.80 3.91
N GLY A 50 -5.19 -0.47 3.02
CA GLY A 50 -6.53 -0.97 3.14
C GLY A 50 -6.64 -2.48 2.96
N GLU A 51 -6.04 -2.99 1.89
CA GLU A 51 -5.95 -4.44 1.62
C GLU A 51 -5.32 -5.19 2.80
N MET A 52 -4.25 -4.63 3.37
CA MET A 52 -3.60 -5.21 4.55
C MET A 52 -4.51 -5.26 5.78
N GLU A 53 -5.30 -4.21 6.07
CA GLU A 53 -6.25 -4.24 7.19
C GLU A 53 -7.37 -5.26 6.97
N ILE A 54 -7.80 -5.49 5.72
CA ILE A 54 -8.75 -6.55 5.37
C ILE A 54 -8.15 -7.92 5.70
N VAL A 55 -6.96 -8.23 5.18
CA VAL A 55 -6.28 -9.52 5.45
C VAL A 55 -6.05 -9.72 6.95
N ARG A 56 -5.65 -8.65 7.66
CA ARG A 56 -5.43 -8.69 9.11
C ARG A 56 -6.69 -9.04 9.89
N THR A 57 -7.83 -8.48 9.48
CA THR A 57 -9.12 -8.69 10.13
C THR A 57 -9.60 -10.12 9.88
N ALA A 58 -9.61 -10.56 8.62
CA ALA A 58 -9.98 -11.93 8.25
C ALA A 58 -9.10 -12.98 8.95
N TRP A 59 -7.76 -12.78 8.96
CA TRP A 59 -6.84 -13.70 9.65
C TRP A 59 -7.14 -13.80 11.16
N ARG A 60 -7.41 -12.66 11.80
CA ARG A 60 -7.74 -12.62 13.22
C ARG A 60 -9.04 -13.38 13.52
N GLU A 61 -10.02 -13.30 12.63
CA GLU A 61 -11.31 -13.97 12.76
C GLU A 61 -11.21 -15.49 12.50
N GLU A 62 -10.48 -15.91 11.47
CA GLU A 62 -10.39 -17.32 11.05
C GLU A 62 -9.39 -18.15 11.87
N VAL A 63 -8.17 -17.62 12.07
CA VAL A 63 -7.07 -18.40 12.66
C VAL A 63 -6.88 -18.09 14.14
N GLY A 64 -7.19 -16.85 14.53
CA GLY A 64 -6.83 -16.32 15.84
C GLY A 64 -5.33 -16.02 15.93
N GLY A 65 -4.98 -14.94 16.64
CA GLY A 65 -3.58 -14.55 16.85
C GLY A 65 -3.03 -13.52 15.86
N TRP A 66 -1.71 -13.37 15.88
CA TRP A 66 -1.02 -12.22 15.29
C TRP A 66 -0.05 -12.61 14.18
N LEU A 67 -0.36 -12.27 12.94
CA LEU A 67 0.59 -12.47 11.82
C LEU A 67 1.63 -11.34 11.80
N PHE A 68 2.84 -11.63 12.27
CA PHE A 68 3.93 -10.64 12.39
C PHE A 68 4.22 -9.89 11.08
N GLY A 69 4.19 -10.58 9.94
CA GLY A 69 4.42 -9.96 8.63
C GLY A 69 3.43 -8.83 8.32
N ILE A 70 2.16 -9.02 8.65
CA ILE A 70 1.11 -8.00 8.46
C ILE A 70 1.33 -6.79 9.37
N GLU A 71 1.77 -6.99 10.62
CA GLU A 71 2.10 -5.85 11.49
C GLU A 71 3.35 -5.10 11.07
N ALA A 72 4.37 -5.82 10.61
CA ALA A 72 5.56 -5.18 10.07
C ALA A 72 5.20 -4.30 8.87
N MET A 73 4.32 -4.79 7.98
CA MET A 73 3.78 -3.99 6.88
C MET A 73 2.95 -2.80 7.39
N ARG A 74 2.09 -3.01 8.40
CA ARG A 74 1.28 -1.95 9.00
C ARG A 74 2.13 -0.84 9.57
N SER A 75 3.16 -1.19 10.33
CA SER A 75 4.07 -0.22 10.93
C SER A 75 4.81 0.58 9.86
N ARG A 76 5.27 -0.06 8.77
CA ARG A 76 5.93 0.64 7.66
C ARG A 76 4.97 1.59 6.95
N LEU A 77 3.76 1.14 6.63
CA LEU A 77 2.75 1.96 5.98
C LEU A 77 2.30 3.12 6.87
N LEU A 78 2.15 2.94 8.19
CA LEU A 78 1.83 4.03 9.11
C LEU A 78 2.97 5.05 9.27
N SER A 79 4.20 4.67 8.96
CA SER A 79 5.33 5.61 8.91
C SER A 79 5.30 6.50 7.66
N GLU A 80 4.53 6.11 6.62
CA GLU A 80 4.35 6.92 5.42
C GLU A 80 3.35 8.05 5.67
N PRO A 81 3.74 9.33 5.51
CA PRO A 81 2.86 10.43 5.93
C PRO A 81 1.59 10.58 5.10
N CYS A 82 1.60 10.14 3.83
CA CYS A 82 0.38 10.11 3.00
C CYS A 82 -0.65 9.13 3.57
N VAL A 83 -0.18 7.99 4.10
CA VAL A 83 -1.00 6.94 4.69
C VAL A 83 -1.48 7.32 6.09
N ALA A 84 -0.62 7.92 6.91
CA ALA A 84 -0.97 8.39 8.25
C ALA A 84 -2.08 9.46 8.22
N LYS A 85 -2.01 10.40 7.25
CA LYS A 85 -3.00 11.48 7.09
C LYS A 85 -4.33 11.03 6.50
N ALA A 86 -4.33 9.99 5.66
CA ALA A 86 -5.52 9.56 4.94
C ALA A 86 -6.63 9.01 5.85
N GLY A 87 -6.30 8.64 7.10
CA GLY A 87 -7.29 8.16 8.07
C GLY A 87 -8.11 6.98 7.51
N TYR A 88 -7.46 5.83 7.30
CA TYR A 88 -8.14 4.66 6.72
C TYR A 88 -9.33 4.23 7.60
N ASP A 89 -10.53 4.35 7.04
CA ASP A 89 -11.75 3.77 7.57
C ASP A 89 -11.98 2.40 6.93
N HIS A 90 -11.68 1.36 7.70
CA HIS A 90 -11.89 -0.05 7.33
C HIS A 90 -13.31 -0.37 6.85
N LYS A 91 -14.31 0.46 7.16
CA LYS A 91 -15.71 0.21 6.75
C LYS A 91 -16.01 0.62 5.31
N ARG A 92 -15.17 1.44 4.65
CA ARG A 92 -15.40 1.92 3.28
C ARG A 92 -15.00 0.95 2.17
N HIS A 93 -14.22 -0.09 2.50
CA HIS A 93 -13.69 -1.04 1.53
C HIS A 93 -14.06 -2.48 1.89
N ALA A 94 -15.31 -2.70 2.31
CA ALA A 94 -15.92 -4.01 2.15
C ALA A 94 -16.06 -4.27 0.64
N ILE A 95 -14.95 -4.66 0.01
CA ILE A 95 -14.96 -5.34 -1.27
C ILE A 95 -15.88 -6.54 -1.03
N ALA A 96 -16.97 -6.62 -1.80
CA ALA A 96 -17.86 -7.77 -1.77
C ALA A 96 -16.99 -9.02 -1.94
N GLN A 97 -16.73 -9.71 -0.84
CA GLN A 97 -16.04 -11.00 -0.84
C GLN A 97 -16.92 -11.92 -1.70
N PRO A 98 -16.39 -12.57 -2.74
CA PRO A 98 -17.13 -13.66 -3.34
C PRO A 98 -17.36 -14.72 -2.25
N GLU A 99 -18.62 -15.12 -2.08
CA GLU A 99 -19.05 -16.10 -1.08
C GLU A 99 -18.08 -17.28 -0.98
N PRO A 100 -17.74 -17.75 0.23
CA PRO A 100 -16.84 -18.88 0.44
C PRO A 100 -17.54 -20.17 -0.04
N GLY A 101 -17.44 -20.45 -1.34
CA GLY A 101 -18.09 -21.63 -1.95
C GLY A 101 -17.88 -21.80 -3.45
N THR A 102 -17.38 -20.79 -4.18
CA THR A 102 -17.36 -20.84 -5.66
C THR A 102 -16.08 -21.41 -6.28
N ALA A 103 -15.08 -21.79 -5.48
CA ALA A 103 -13.84 -22.36 -6.01
C ALA A 103 -13.82 -23.89 -5.97
N ARG A 104 -14.04 -24.47 -7.16
CA ARG A 104 -13.72 -25.83 -7.65
C ARG A 104 -14.89 -26.81 -7.78
N GLN A 105 -15.52 -26.78 -8.95
CA GLN A 105 -15.97 -28.00 -9.61
C GLN A 105 -15.46 -28.01 -11.05
N GLY A 106 -14.71 -29.07 -11.39
CA GLY A 106 -14.56 -29.54 -12.77
C GLY A 106 -13.40 -29.00 -13.59
N ALA A 107 -12.19 -29.53 -13.38
CA ALA A 107 -11.27 -29.77 -14.49
C ALA A 107 -10.96 -31.28 -14.49
N PRO A 108 -11.40 -32.06 -15.50
CA PRO A 108 -11.05 -33.47 -15.55
C PRO A 108 -9.55 -33.61 -15.83
N ALA A 109 -8.91 -34.51 -15.09
CA ALA A 109 -7.54 -34.89 -15.31
C ALA A 109 -7.44 -35.68 -16.62
N SER A 110 -6.86 -35.07 -17.65
CA SER A 110 -6.42 -35.80 -18.85
C SER A 110 -5.16 -36.59 -18.50
N GLY A 111 -5.33 -37.86 -18.14
CA GLY A 111 -4.25 -38.85 -18.11
C GLY A 111 -4.04 -39.46 -19.50
N PRO A 112 -2.84 -39.94 -19.86
CA PRO A 112 -2.57 -40.46 -21.19
C PRO A 112 -3.13 -41.89 -21.32
N GLU A 113 -3.95 -42.13 -22.34
CA GLU A 113 -4.29 -43.48 -22.80
C GLU A 113 -3.04 -44.15 -23.39
N LYS A 114 -2.66 -45.27 -22.81
CA LYS A 114 -1.84 -46.30 -23.45
C LYS A 114 -2.74 -47.51 -23.63
N GLU A 115 -3.07 -47.85 -24.88
CA GLU A 115 -2.86 -49.18 -25.47
C GLU A 115 -3.08 -49.13 -26.99
#